data_AF-A0A369S7Y1-F1
#
_entry.id   AF-A0A369S7Y1-F1
#
_cell.length_a   1.000
_cell.length_b   1.000
_cell.length_c   1.000
_cell.angle_alpha   90.00
_cell.angle_beta   90.00
_cell.angle_gamma   90.00
#
_symmetry.space_group_name_H-M   'P 1'
#
loop_
_entity.id
_entity.type
_entity.pdbx_description
1 polymer ?
#
loop_
_entity_poly.entity_id
_entity_poly.type
_entity_poly.pdbx_seq_one_letter_code
_entity_poly.pdbx_strand_id
1 'polypeptide(L)'
;MNDVLYSDKSVIVSAPTGSVAPLKALCSERYLDWSKKFSPHKLNCVGMTSDTSVEDYYRLKKASIILTTPEKLDMLTRTQNRAIIERASLILIDEIHILNDNTRGATLEAVISRIKAYHISANDRGFAAEEKLRFLAISATIPNAQDVAEWLELPNCNSSYFRYVRFIGVNLCYLNIKAIILPLNRIDDSYRPVQLEKVVLAYEPESRTTYQYNVLLSYQIAGVLLNYADSKPTLIFCNSRITTENAARTLMKDAKFTTDQESLKRLYKESQNIKNKKLQDCLRRGVGYHHAGLDSQERKILESLFSSSVLPVLCMFI
;
A
#
# COMPACT_ATOMS: atom_id res chain seq x y z
N MET A 1 -25.15 26.44 -8.17
CA MET A 1 -23.87 25.73 -8.41
C MET A 1 -23.42 25.06 -7.10
N ASN A 2 -24.28 24.23 -6.48
CA ASN A 2 -24.11 23.71 -5.12
C ASN A 2 -24.66 22.27 -4.92
N ASP A 3 -24.87 21.49 -5.99
CA ASP A 3 -25.58 20.22 -5.90
C ASP A 3 -24.77 19.04 -6.45
N VAL A 4 -23.77 18.53 -5.71
CA VAL A 4 -23.16 17.22 -6.08
C VAL A 4 -22.76 16.31 -4.90
N LEU A 5 -22.85 16.69 -3.61
CA LEU A 5 -22.34 15.80 -2.52
C LEU A 5 -23.35 15.39 -1.44
N TYR A 6 -24.65 15.63 -1.63
CA TYR A 6 -25.72 15.20 -0.71
C TYR A 6 -26.50 14.00 -1.24
N SER A 7 -25.81 12.93 -1.60
CA SER A 7 -26.49 11.64 -1.77
C SER A 7 -26.00 10.68 -0.71
N ASP A 8 -26.92 9.91 -0.12
CA ASP A 8 -26.70 8.83 0.86
C ASP A 8 -25.74 7.72 0.38
N LYS A 9 -24.99 7.94 -0.71
CA LYS A 9 -24.14 6.99 -1.40
C LYS A 9 -22.80 6.85 -0.69
N SER A 10 -22.39 5.61 -0.46
CA SER A 10 -21.06 5.29 0.06
C SER A 10 -20.10 4.90 -1.07
N VAL A 11 -18.88 5.41 -1.01
CA VAL A 11 -17.74 4.92 -1.78
C VAL A 11 -17.06 3.86 -0.92
N ILE A 12 -16.93 2.65 -1.46
CA ILE A 12 -16.16 1.59 -0.81
C ILE A 12 -14.79 1.56 -1.45
N VAL A 13 -13.77 1.78 -0.64
CA VAL A 13 -12.38 1.68 -1.05
C VAL A 13 -11.80 0.43 -0.39
N SER A 14 -11.58 -0.59 -1.22
CA SER A 14 -10.78 -1.73 -0.85
C SER A 14 -9.32 -1.33 -1.01
N ALA A 15 -8.66 -1.00 0.10
CA ALA A 15 -7.25 -0.66 0.11
C ALA A 15 -6.40 -1.94 0.01
N PRO A 16 -5.38 -1.99 -0.86
CA PRO A 16 -4.57 -3.17 -1.09
C PRO A 16 -3.57 -3.47 0.00
N THR A 17 -3.58 -4.77 0.27
CA THR A 17 -2.51 -5.76 0.29
C THR A 17 -1.25 -5.56 -0.57
N GLY A 18 -0.31 -4.72 -0.11
CA GLY A 18 1.10 -4.83 -0.53
C GLY A 18 1.86 -5.94 0.23
N SER A 19 2.97 -6.43 -0.32
CA SER A 19 3.93 -7.35 0.34
C SER A 19 4.91 -6.63 1.28
N VAL A 20 4.98 -5.31 1.23
CA VAL A 20 6.00 -4.49 1.92
C VAL A 20 5.51 -3.93 3.26
N ALA A 21 4.21 -4.01 3.55
CA ALA A 21 3.63 -3.59 4.82
C ALA A 21 2.39 -4.43 5.17
N PRO A 22 2.13 -4.71 6.47
CA PRO A 22 0.92 -5.43 6.88
C PRO A 22 -0.34 -4.72 6.36
N LEU A 23 -1.33 -5.49 5.89
CA LEU A 23 -2.60 -5.00 5.32
C LEU A 23 -3.27 -3.87 6.14
N LYS A 24 -3.16 -4.00 7.46
CA LYS A 24 -3.70 -3.04 8.43
C LYS A 24 -2.95 -1.72 8.41
N ALA A 25 -1.65 -1.73 8.20
CA ALA A 25 -0.81 -0.53 8.19
C ALA A 25 -1.15 0.36 6.99
N LEU A 26 -1.27 -0.21 5.78
CA LEU A 26 -1.65 0.53 4.58
C LEU A 26 -3.07 1.10 4.68
N CYS A 27 -4.04 0.30 5.14
CA CYS A 27 -5.40 0.79 5.34
C CYS A 27 -5.47 1.91 6.40
N SER A 28 -4.72 1.78 7.51
CA SER A 28 -4.66 2.80 8.56
C SER A 28 -3.99 4.09 8.08
N GLU A 29 -2.91 3.97 7.31
CA GLU A 29 -2.20 5.11 6.72
C GLU A 29 -3.11 5.87 5.75
N ARG A 30 -3.77 5.14 4.82
CA ARG A 30 -4.73 5.75 3.90
C ARG A 30 -5.90 6.38 4.64
N TYR A 31 -6.41 5.76 5.70
CA TYR A 31 -7.44 6.34 6.54
C TYR A 31 -7.03 7.68 7.14
N LEU A 32 -5.83 7.78 7.71
CA LEU A 32 -5.34 9.04 8.28
C LEU A 32 -5.18 10.13 7.22
N ASP A 33 -4.60 9.80 6.07
CA ASP A 33 -4.40 10.74 4.96
C ASP A 33 -5.74 11.22 4.38
N TRP A 34 -6.65 10.29 4.09
CA TRP A 34 -7.93 10.59 3.47
C TRP A 34 -8.90 11.26 4.43
N SER A 35 -8.91 10.87 5.71
CA SER A 35 -9.68 11.58 6.73
C SER A 35 -9.27 13.05 6.79
N LYS A 36 -7.96 13.36 6.73
CA LYS A 36 -7.47 14.74 6.69
C LYS A 36 -7.86 15.46 5.39
N LYS A 37 -7.74 14.81 4.23
CA LYS A 37 -8.04 15.40 2.91
C LYS A 37 -9.53 15.64 2.68
N PHE A 38 -10.39 14.73 3.13
CA PHE A 38 -11.83 14.74 2.84
C PHE A 38 -12.69 15.31 3.97
N SER A 39 -12.14 15.47 5.18
CA SER A 39 -12.82 16.17 6.30
C SER A 39 -13.32 17.58 5.94
N PRO A 40 -12.54 18.44 5.23
CA PRO A 40 -13.03 19.75 4.78
C PRO A 40 -14.25 19.67 3.85
N HIS A 41 -14.43 18.56 3.15
CA HIS A 41 -15.55 18.32 2.24
C HIS A 41 -16.75 17.65 2.92
N LYS A 42 -16.75 17.54 4.26
CA LYS A 42 -17.80 16.91 5.07
C LYS A 42 -18.06 15.43 4.71
N LEU A 43 -17.06 14.76 4.12
CA LEU A 43 -17.14 13.34 3.81
C LEU A 43 -16.63 12.52 5.00
N ASN A 44 -17.49 11.65 5.52
CA ASN A 44 -17.15 10.81 6.67
C ASN A 44 -16.36 9.58 6.22
N CYS A 45 -15.10 9.51 6.62
CA CYS A 45 -14.22 8.37 6.37
C CYS A 45 -14.29 7.40 7.55
N VAL A 46 -14.43 6.11 7.27
CA VAL A 46 -14.40 5.04 8.28
C VAL A 46 -13.41 3.97 7.84
N GLY A 47 -12.41 3.71 8.67
CA GLY A 47 -11.45 2.61 8.48
C GLY A 47 -11.91 1.36 9.22
N MET A 48 -12.04 0.25 8.52
CA MET A 48 -12.36 -1.06 9.09
C MET A 48 -11.11 -1.91 9.16
N THR A 49 -10.52 -1.98 10.36
CA THR A 49 -9.46 -2.93 10.70
C THR A 49 -10.02 -4.11 11.50
N SER A 50 -9.17 -5.10 11.84
CA SER A 50 -9.58 -6.41 12.42
C SER A 50 -10.51 -6.33 13.62
N ASP A 51 -10.44 -5.26 14.39
CA ASP A 51 -11.15 -5.12 15.64
C ASP A 51 -12.41 -4.32 15.33
N THR A 52 -13.51 -5.02 15.06
CA THR A 52 -14.80 -4.39 14.72
C THR A 52 -15.72 -4.46 15.93
N SER A 53 -15.97 -3.30 16.50
CA SER A 53 -16.94 -3.10 17.57
C SER A 53 -18.35 -2.93 16.99
N VAL A 54 -19.37 -3.02 17.86
CA VAL A 54 -20.76 -2.70 17.49
C VAL A 54 -20.87 -1.24 17.02
N GLU A 55 -20.03 -0.34 17.55
CA GLU A 55 -19.99 1.08 17.17
C GLU A 55 -19.54 1.28 15.72
N ASP A 56 -18.63 0.43 15.22
CA ASP A 56 -18.16 0.52 13.85
C ASP A 56 -19.29 0.25 12.86
N TYR A 57 -20.21 -0.67 13.16
CA TYR A 57 -21.40 -0.90 12.32
C TYR A 57 -22.33 0.32 12.26
N TYR A 58 -22.48 1.07 13.36
CA TYR A 58 -23.25 2.31 13.36
C TYR A 58 -22.56 3.39 12.52
N ARG A 59 -21.23 3.51 12.63
CA ARG A 59 -20.41 4.44 11.84
C ARG A 59 -20.50 4.14 10.34
N LEU A 60 -20.53 2.85 9.95
CA LEU A 60 -20.63 2.43 8.55
C LEU A 60 -21.91 2.91 7.86
N LYS A 61 -23.05 2.90 8.57
CA LYS A 61 -24.32 3.41 8.00
C LYS A 61 -24.22 4.89 7.62
N LYS A 62 -23.43 5.66 8.37
CA LYS A 62 -23.20 7.10 8.15
C LYS A 62 -21.92 7.39 7.37
N ALA A 63 -21.20 6.37 6.91
CA ALA A 63 -19.94 6.55 6.21
C ALA A 63 -20.18 6.95 4.75
N SER A 64 -19.43 7.95 4.28
CA SER A 64 -19.35 8.31 2.87
C SER A 64 -18.20 7.56 2.18
N ILE A 65 -17.10 7.32 2.91
CA ILE A 65 -15.93 6.58 2.42
C ILE A 65 -15.61 5.46 3.40
N ILE A 66 -15.58 4.23 2.91
CA ILE A 66 -15.26 3.03 3.71
C ILE A 66 -13.93 2.48 3.24
N LEU A 67 -12.92 2.49 4.12
CA LEU A 67 -11.60 1.91 3.86
C LEU A 67 -11.52 0.53 4.54
N THR A 68 -11.29 -0.52 3.77
CA THR A 68 -11.29 -1.90 4.28
C THR A 68 -10.23 -2.76 3.58
N THR A 69 -9.84 -3.86 4.23
CA THR A 69 -9.03 -4.92 3.58
C THR A 69 -9.95 -5.89 2.82
N PRO A 70 -9.42 -6.65 1.83
CA PRO A 70 -10.20 -7.67 1.10
C PRO A 70 -10.82 -8.73 2.01
N GLU A 71 -10.10 -9.19 3.04
CA GLU A 71 -10.59 -10.19 3.99
C GLU A 71 -11.75 -9.64 4.83
N LYS A 72 -11.68 -8.36 5.21
CA LYS A 72 -12.77 -7.72 5.95
C LYS A 72 -13.98 -7.45 5.08
N LEU A 73 -13.75 -7.09 3.81
CA LEU A 73 -14.81 -6.94 2.83
C LEU A 73 -15.47 -8.30 2.51
N ASP A 74 -14.71 -9.39 2.53
CA ASP A 74 -15.25 -10.75 2.43
C ASP A 74 -16.24 -11.06 3.57
N MET A 75 -15.84 -10.80 4.82
CA MET A 75 -16.75 -10.98 5.96
C MET A 75 -18.02 -10.12 5.85
N LEU A 76 -17.90 -8.87 5.40
CA LEU A 76 -19.04 -7.98 5.22
C LEU A 76 -20.01 -8.45 4.12
N THR A 77 -19.47 -8.96 3.02
CA THR A 77 -20.26 -9.45 1.89
C THR A 77 -20.89 -10.82 2.18
N ARG A 78 -20.36 -11.61 3.12
CA ARG A 78 -20.98 -12.87 3.59
C ARG A 78 -22.08 -12.64 4.62
N THR A 79 -21.95 -11.62 5.48
CA THR A 79 -22.94 -11.29 6.50
C THR A 79 -24.13 -10.53 5.90
N GLN A 80 -25.33 -10.63 6.48
CA GLN A 80 -26.57 -10.07 5.90
C GLN A 80 -26.64 -8.52 5.85
N ASN A 81 -25.53 -7.81 5.99
CA ASN A 81 -25.44 -6.34 5.88
C ASN A 81 -25.37 -5.87 4.41
N ARG A 82 -26.27 -6.40 3.58
CA ARG A 82 -26.32 -6.14 2.13
C ARG A 82 -26.56 -4.66 1.80
N ALA A 83 -27.26 -3.94 2.69
CA ALA A 83 -27.59 -2.53 2.51
C ALA A 83 -26.35 -1.63 2.28
N ILE A 84 -25.19 -1.94 2.86
CA ILE A 84 -23.97 -1.14 2.65
C ILE A 84 -23.43 -1.36 1.23
N ILE A 85 -23.47 -2.61 0.76
CA ILE A 85 -22.99 -2.99 -0.57
C ILE A 85 -23.94 -2.50 -1.64
N GLU A 86 -25.26 -2.64 -1.44
CA GLU A 86 -26.30 -2.18 -2.37
C GLU A 86 -26.31 -0.64 -2.52
N ARG A 87 -25.86 0.10 -1.51
CA ARG A 87 -25.73 1.57 -1.53
C ARG A 87 -24.41 2.05 -2.15
N ALA A 88 -23.49 1.14 -2.45
CA ALA A 88 -22.20 1.51 -3.00
C ALA A 88 -22.35 1.98 -4.45
N SER A 89 -21.84 3.18 -4.75
CA SER A 89 -21.82 3.70 -6.12
C SER A 89 -20.46 3.52 -6.81
N LEU A 90 -19.40 3.37 -6.01
CA LEU A 90 -18.03 3.21 -6.47
C LEU A 90 -17.30 2.19 -5.59
N ILE A 91 -16.59 1.28 -6.24
CA ILE A 91 -15.64 0.36 -5.62
C ILE A 91 -14.26 0.64 -6.19
N LEU A 92 -13.37 1.16 -5.33
CA LEU A 92 -11.97 1.34 -5.65
C LEU A 92 -11.18 0.13 -5.18
N ILE A 93 -10.48 -0.53 -6.09
CA ILE A 93 -9.58 -1.66 -5.82
C ILE A 93 -8.18 -1.17 -6.16
N ASP A 94 -7.40 -0.86 -5.14
CA ASP A 94 -5.99 -0.55 -5.36
C ASP A 94 -5.17 -1.86 -5.38
N GLU A 95 -4.00 -1.88 -6.03
CA GLU A 95 -3.16 -3.05 -6.38
C GLU A 95 -3.88 -4.35 -6.82
N ILE A 96 -4.76 -4.26 -7.83
CA ILE A 96 -5.50 -5.43 -8.36
C ILE A 96 -4.61 -6.56 -8.90
N HIS A 97 -3.33 -6.29 -9.19
CA HIS A 97 -2.36 -7.32 -9.54
C HIS A 97 -2.20 -8.42 -8.48
N ILE A 98 -2.69 -8.20 -7.25
CA ILE A 98 -2.77 -9.25 -6.23
C ILE A 98 -3.67 -10.42 -6.63
N LEU A 99 -4.50 -10.31 -7.66
CA LEU A 99 -5.24 -11.46 -8.19
C LEU A 99 -4.32 -12.64 -8.53
N ASN A 100 -3.04 -12.39 -8.85
CA ASN A 100 -2.04 -13.44 -9.10
C ASN A 100 -1.47 -14.09 -7.81
N ASP A 101 -1.82 -13.61 -6.61
CA ASP A 101 -1.41 -14.20 -5.34
C ASP A 101 -2.29 -15.41 -4.99
N ASN A 102 -1.66 -16.58 -4.82
CA ASN A 102 -2.36 -17.85 -4.55
C ASN A 102 -3.24 -17.86 -3.30
N THR A 103 -2.97 -16.99 -2.33
CA THR A 103 -3.71 -16.96 -1.05
C THR A 103 -4.73 -15.83 -1.00
N ARG A 104 -4.32 -14.63 -1.40
CA ARG A 104 -5.13 -13.40 -1.26
C ARG A 104 -5.95 -13.11 -2.52
N GLY A 105 -5.47 -13.51 -3.69
CA GLY A 105 -6.14 -13.26 -4.98
C GLY A 105 -7.53 -13.89 -5.03
N ALA A 106 -7.66 -15.16 -4.63
CA ALA A 106 -8.94 -15.87 -4.58
C ALA A 106 -9.98 -15.18 -3.66
N THR A 107 -9.53 -14.60 -2.55
CA THR A 107 -10.43 -13.87 -1.65
C THR A 107 -10.98 -12.61 -2.32
N LEU A 108 -10.11 -11.83 -2.95
CA LEU A 108 -10.49 -10.60 -3.66
C LEU A 108 -11.44 -10.93 -4.84
N GLU A 109 -11.14 -11.97 -5.60
CA GLU A 109 -11.96 -12.45 -6.72
C GLU A 109 -13.38 -12.85 -6.26
N ALA A 110 -13.48 -13.64 -5.20
CA ALA A 110 -14.75 -14.08 -4.63
C ALA A 110 -15.59 -12.92 -4.07
N VAL A 111 -14.93 -11.88 -3.54
CA VAL A 111 -15.59 -10.66 -3.04
C VAL A 111 -16.17 -9.85 -4.18
N ILE A 112 -15.36 -9.53 -5.19
CA ILE A 112 -15.80 -8.73 -6.34
C ILE A 112 -16.94 -9.42 -7.07
N SER A 113 -16.82 -10.73 -7.30
CA SER A 113 -17.85 -11.53 -7.96
C SER A 113 -19.19 -11.51 -7.22
N ARG A 114 -19.18 -11.59 -5.87
CA ARG A 114 -20.40 -11.45 -5.07
C ARG A 114 -21.02 -10.07 -5.13
N ILE A 115 -20.20 -9.02 -5.10
CA ILE A 115 -20.71 -7.65 -5.17
C ILE A 115 -21.37 -7.40 -6.53
N LYS A 116 -20.77 -7.90 -7.62
CA LYS A 116 -21.39 -7.89 -8.95
C LYS A 116 -22.73 -8.61 -8.94
N ALA A 117 -22.78 -9.83 -8.41
CA ALA A 117 -24.02 -10.62 -8.33
C ALA A 117 -25.13 -9.92 -7.53
N TYR A 118 -24.78 -9.26 -6.41
CA TYR A 118 -25.76 -8.48 -5.63
C TYR A 118 -26.33 -7.30 -6.39
N HIS A 119 -25.50 -6.55 -7.12
CA HIS A 119 -25.97 -5.40 -7.91
C HIS A 119 -26.80 -5.82 -9.12
N ILE A 120 -26.43 -6.91 -9.80
CA ILE A 120 -27.23 -7.47 -10.89
C ILE A 120 -28.62 -7.88 -10.35
N SER A 121 -28.65 -8.62 -9.23
CA SER A 121 -29.89 -9.04 -8.59
C SER A 121 -30.75 -7.89 -8.07
N ALA A 122 -30.15 -6.78 -7.62
CA ALA A 122 -30.88 -5.59 -7.16
C ALA A 122 -31.51 -4.82 -8.34
N ASN A 123 -30.81 -4.74 -9.47
CA ASN A 123 -31.33 -4.11 -10.69
C ASN A 123 -32.51 -4.89 -11.29
N ASP A 124 -32.44 -6.23 -11.30
CA ASP A 124 -33.52 -7.09 -11.81
C ASP A 124 -34.82 -6.97 -11.00
N ARG A 125 -34.72 -6.58 -9.71
CA ARG A 125 -35.88 -6.34 -8.83
C ARG A 125 -36.54 -4.97 -9.04
N GLY A 126 -36.09 -4.16 -10.00
CA GLY A 126 -36.64 -2.83 -10.28
C GLY A 126 -36.40 -1.79 -9.17
N PHE A 127 -35.56 -2.12 -8.17
CA PHE A 127 -35.32 -1.28 -7.00
C PHE A 127 -34.27 -0.19 -7.24
N ALA A 128 -33.44 -0.33 -8.27
CA ALA A 128 -32.39 0.63 -8.61
C ALA A 128 -32.67 1.22 -10.00
N ALA A 129 -33.37 2.35 -10.00
CA ALA A 129 -33.41 3.23 -11.17
C ALA A 129 -31.97 3.71 -11.46
N GLU A 130 -31.47 3.40 -12.65
CA GLU A 130 -30.35 4.05 -13.37
C GLU A 130 -28.93 4.07 -12.74
N GLU A 131 -28.75 3.72 -11.47
CA GLU A 131 -27.45 3.87 -10.80
C GLU A 131 -26.55 2.66 -10.96
N LYS A 132 -25.62 2.74 -11.92
CA LYS A 132 -24.63 1.69 -12.17
C LYS A 132 -23.47 1.80 -11.17
N LEU A 133 -23.22 0.71 -10.42
CA LEU A 133 -21.97 0.51 -9.68
C LEU A 133 -20.77 0.70 -10.61
N ARG A 134 -19.79 1.51 -10.18
CA ARG A 134 -18.53 1.72 -10.90
C ARG A 134 -17.39 0.99 -10.21
N PHE A 135 -16.55 0.30 -10.99
CA PHE A 135 -15.27 -0.21 -10.52
C PHE A 135 -14.13 0.71 -10.97
N LEU A 136 -13.19 1.00 -10.06
CA LEU A 136 -11.93 1.65 -10.36
C LEU A 136 -10.81 0.76 -9.83
N ALA A 137 -10.13 0.06 -10.73
CA ALA A 137 -8.99 -0.79 -10.38
C ALA A 137 -7.67 -0.07 -10.68
N ILE A 138 -6.76 -0.07 -9.72
CA ILE A 138 -5.40 0.47 -9.82
C ILE A 138 -4.45 -0.71 -9.70
N SER A 139 -3.40 -0.75 -10.54
CA SER A 139 -2.48 -1.87 -10.62
C SER A 139 -1.08 -1.39 -10.99
N ALA A 140 -0.05 -2.07 -10.46
CA ALA A 140 1.22 -2.22 -11.17
C ALA A 140 1.00 -2.83 -12.57
N THR A 141 2.01 -2.71 -13.44
CA THR A 141 1.93 -3.22 -14.82
C THR A 141 1.67 -4.73 -14.84
N ILE A 142 0.51 -5.14 -15.35
CA ILE A 142 0.11 -6.55 -15.52
C ILE A 142 -0.06 -6.90 -17.00
N PRO A 143 0.36 -8.10 -17.44
CA PRO A 143 0.26 -8.51 -18.85
C PRO A 143 -1.19 -8.79 -19.28
N ASN A 144 -2.03 -9.30 -18.37
CA ASN A 144 -3.43 -9.69 -18.61
C ASN A 144 -4.44 -8.60 -18.21
N ALA A 145 -4.07 -7.33 -18.41
CA ALA A 145 -4.89 -6.18 -18.05
C ALA A 145 -6.29 -6.19 -18.69
N GLN A 146 -6.36 -6.68 -19.93
CA GLN A 146 -7.58 -6.72 -20.71
C GLN A 146 -8.59 -7.71 -20.11
N ASP A 147 -8.11 -8.88 -19.68
CA ASP A 147 -8.96 -9.90 -19.07
C ASP A 147 -9.53 -9.41 -17.73
N VAL A 148 -8.70 -8.72 -16.93
CA VAL A 148 -9.13 -8.10 -15.67
C VAL A 148 -10.18 -7.01 -15.92
N ALA A 149 -10.02 -6.22 -16.98
CA ALA A 149 -10.98 -5.20 -17.37
C ALA A 149 -12.33 -5.82 -17.75
N GLU A 150 -12.33 -6.80 -18.65
CA GLU A 150 -13.53 -7.54 -19.06
C GLU A 150 -14.23 -8.20 -17.87
N TRP A 151 -13.46 -8.79 -16.96
CA TRP A 151 -13.99 -9.36 -15.73
C TRP A 151 -14.63 -8.32 -14.80
N LEU A 152 -14.16 -7.07 -14.75
CA LEU A 152 -14.76 -6.02 -13.91
C LEU A 152 -16.02 -5.39 -14.53
N GLU A 153 -16.25 -5.57 -15.83
CA GLU A 153 -17.42 -5.02 -16.50
C GLU A 153 -18.72 -5.66 -16.00
N LEU A 154 -19.79 -4.85 -15.90
CA LEU A 154 -21.14 -5.30 -15.55
C LEU A 154 -21.97 -5.51 -16.83
N PRO A 155 -22.72 -6.63 -16.94
CA PRO A 155 -23.60 -6.86 -18.08
C PRO A 155 -24.63 -5.72 -18.18
N ASN A 156 -24.93 -5.25 -19.40
CA ASN A 156 -25.75 -4.07 -19.75
C ASN A 156 -25.03 -2.71 -19.75
N CYS A 157 -23.69 -2.67 -19.78
CA CYS A 157 -22.96 -1.50 -20.24
C CYS A 157 -22.75 -1.59 -21.75
N ASN A 158 -23.70 -1.08 -22.54
CA ASN A 158 -23.46 -0.74 -23.95
C ASN A 158 -22.40 0.39 -23.98
N SER A 159 -21.13 0.01 -23.83
CA SER A 159 -20.01 0.93 -23.88
C SER A 159 -18.87 0.23 -24.60
N SER A 160 -19.01 0.11 -25.92
CA SER A 160 -17.92 -0.13 -26.87
C SER A 160 -16.91 1.04 -26.91
N TYR A 161 -16.73 1.77 -25.80
CA TYR A 161 -15.86 2.95 -25.71
C TYR A 161 -14.85 2.76 -24.59
N PHE A 162 -13.71 2.15 -24.93
CA PHE A 162 -12.44 2.37 -24.25
C PHE A 162 -12.04 3.84 -24.46
N ARG A 163 -12.46 4.75 -23.57
CA ARG A 163 -12.10 6.17 -23.69
C ARG A 163 -10.76 6.43 -22.99
N TYR A 164 -9.71 6.51 -23.79
CA TYR A 164 -8.36 6.91 -23.42
C TYR A 164 -8.35 8.27 -22.70
N VAL A 165 -7.98 8.31 -21.42
CA VAL A 165 -7.72 9.57 -20.71
C VAL A 165 -6.22 9.80 -20.68
N ARG A 166 -5.74 10.66 -21.59
CA ARG A 166 -4.39 11.23 -21.54
C ARG A 166 -4.38 12.22 -20.37
N PHE A 167 -3.55 11.98 -19.35
CA PHE A 167 -3.30 12.96 -18.28
C PHE A 167 -2.52 14.15 -18.84
N ILE A 168 -3.21 15.05 -19.54
CA ILE A 168 -2.75 16.41 -19.81
C ILE A 168 -3.91 17.32 -19.42
N GLY A 169 -3.93 17.74 -18.14
CA GLY A 169 -4.67 18.90 -17.65
C GLY A 169 -6.07 19.18 -18.24
N VAL A 170 -7.00 18.23 -18.22
CA VAL A 170 -8.42 18.50 -18.56
C VAL A 170 -9.33 18.21 -17.37
N ASN A 171 -10.22 19.16 -17.08
CA ASN A 171 -11.26 19.07 -16.05
C ASN A 171 -12.11 17.79 -16.23
N LEU A 172 -11.89 16.82 -15.34
CA LEU A 172 -12.54 15.49 -15.32
C LEU A 172 -14.01 15.51 -14.86
N CYS A 173 -14.60 16.69 -14.63
CA CYS A 173 -15.93 16.82 -14.01
C CYS A 173 -17.13 16.52 -14.94
N TYR A 174 -16.93 16.33 -16.24
CA TYR A 174 -18.05 16.25 -17.21
C TYR A 174 -18.21 14.92 -17.95
N LEU A 175 -17.47 13.86 -17.58
CA LEU A 175 -17.59 12.58 -18.26
C LEU A 175 -18.10 11.50 -17.30
N ASN A 176 -19.25 10.92 -17.66
CA ASN A 176 -19.78 9.66 -17.12
C ASN A 176 -18.86 8.49 -17.53
N ILE A 177 -17.61 8.50 -17.06
CA ILE A 177 -16.62 7.46 -17.39
C ILE A 177 -16.89 6.26 -16.48
N LYS A 178 -17.27 5.12 -17.07
CA LYS A 178 -17.66 3.92 -16.31
C LYS A 178 -16.51 2.92 -16.08
N ALA A 179 -15.37 3.09 -16.76
CA ALA A 179 -14.08 2.51 -16.41
C ALA A 179 -12.99 3.33 -17.13
N ILE A 180 -11.89 3.70 -16.44
CA ILE A 180 -10.70 4.23 -17.11
C ILE A 180 -9.69 3.10 -17.13
N ILE A 181 -9.54 2.47 -18.28
CA ILE A 181 -8.41 1.59 -18.57
C ILE A 181 -7.38 2.51 -19.20
N LEU A 182 -6.39 2.96 -18.42
CA LEU A 182 -5.19 3.51 -19.02
C LEU A 182 -4.56 2.38 -19.83
N PRO A 183 -4.20 2.59 -21.11
CA PRO A 183 -3.60 1.53 -21.91
C PRO A 183 -2.30 1.07 -21.24
N LEU A 184 -2.37 -0.09 -20.57
CA LEU A 184 -1.22 -0.76 -19.95
C LEU A 184 -0.16 -1.14 -20.98
N ASN A 185 -0.53 -1.24 -22.27
CA ASN A 185 0.41 -1.38 -23.39
C ASN A 185 1.25 -0.12 -23.67
N ARG A 186 1.08 0.97 -22.91
CA ARG A 186 1.86 2.21 -23.08
C ARG A 186 2.38 2.82 -21.80
N ILE A 187 2.09 2.27 -20.62
CA ILE A 187 2.67 2.74 -19.35
C ILE A 187 3.62 1.64 -18.89
N ASP A 188 4.88 1.78 -19.29
CA ASP A 188 5.99 0.96 -18.80
C ASP A 188 6.70 1.70 -17.65
N ASP A 189 7.78 1.10 -17.14
CA ASP A 189 8.61 1.68 -16.08
C ASP A 189 9.12 3.11 -16.39
N SER A 190 9.15 3.52 -17.67
CA SER A 190 9.57 4.87 -18.09
C SER A 190 8.59 5.97 -17.67
N TYR A 191 7.35 5.63 -17.29
CA TYR A 191 6.37 6.62 -16.80
C TYR A 191 6.53 6.94 -15.32
N ARG A 192 7.45 6.27 -14.61
CA ARG A 192 7.68 6.53 -13.20
C ARG A 192 8.19 7.98 -13.02
N PRO A 193 7.62 8.78 -12.11
CA PRO A 193 8.08 10.16 -11.88
C PRO A 193 9.57 10.25 -11.53
N VAL A 194 10.08 9.20 -10.88
CA VAL A 194 11.51 9.00 -10.61
C VAL A 194 11.93 7.71 -11.28
N GLN A 195 12.75 7.82 -12.33
CA GLN A 195 13.30 6.68 -13.06
C GLN A 195 14.13 5.81 -12.13
N LEU A 196 14.03 4.49 -12.31
CA LEU A 196 14.77 3.52 -11.52
C LEU A 196 15.88 2.90 -12.35
N GLU A 197 17.10 2.95 -11.83
CA GLU A 197 18.18 2.08 -12.27
C GLU A 197 18.12 0.77 -11.49
N LYS A 198 18.12 -0.36 -12.20
CA LYS A 198 18.05 -1.70 -11.59
C LYS A 198 19.39 -2.41 -11.81
N VAL A 199 20.07 -2.73 -10.73
CA VAL A 199 21.30 -3.52 -10.74
C VAL A 199 21.04 -4.84 -10.01
N VAL A 200 21.37 -5.95 -10.65
CA VAL A 200 21.24 -7.30 -10.07
C VAL A 200 22.63 -7.87 -9.89
N LEU A 201 23.01 -8.13 -8.62
CA LEU A 201 24.28 -8.73 -8.26
C LEU A 201 24.04 -10.17 -7.81
N ALA A 202 24.67 -11.12 -8.51
CA ALA A 202 24.60 -12.52 -8.17
C ALA A 202 25.76 -12.89 -7.22
N TYR A 203 25.43 -13.59 -6.13
CA TYR A 203 26.39 -14.15 -5.19
C TYR A 203 26.20 -15.66 -5.15
N GLU A 204 27.29 -16.42 -5.28
CA GLU A 204 27.21 -17.87 -5.24
C GLU A 204 27.25 -18.38 -3.78
N PRO A 205 26.40 -19.37 -3.42
CA PRO A 205 26.36 -19.88 -2.07
C PRO A 205 27.52 -20.82 -1.71
N GLU A 206 28.33 -21.29 -2.67
CA GLU A 206 29.53 -22.15 -2.43
C GLU A 206 29.30 -23.26 -1.38
N SER A 207 28.26 -24.09 -1.54
CA SER A 207 27.91 -25.19 -0.62
C SER A 207 27.62 -24.79 0.83
N ARG A 208 27.35 -23.50 1.09
CA ARG A 208 27.02 -22.99 2.43
C ARG A 208 25.57 -23.28 2.80
N THR A 209 25.32 -23.39 4.10
CA THR A 209 23.96 -23.38 4.63
C THR A 209 23.30 -22.01 4.39
N THR A 210 21.97 -21.95 4.37
CA THR A 210 21.20 -20.70 4.22
C THR A 210 21.63 -19.64 5.24
N TYR A 211 21.94 -20.04 6.47
CA TYR A 211 22.43 -19.12 7.50
C TYR A 211 23.79 -18.51 7.13
N GLN A 212 24.77 -19.36 6.79
CA GLN A 212 26.11 -18.90 6.40
C GLN A 212 26.06 -18.02 5.14
N TYR A 213 25.18 -18.35 4.20
CA TYR A 213 24.96 -17.54 3.00
C TYR A 213 24.40 -16.15 3.33
N ASN A 214 23.36 -16.05 4.18
CA ASN A 214 22.84 -14.75 4.63
C ASN A 214 23.88 -13.90 5.38
N VAL A 215 24.76 -14.55 6.15
CA VAL A 215 25.88 -13.86 6.81
C VAL A 215 26.87 -13.32 5.78
N LEU A 216 27.25 -14.12 4.77
CA LEU A 216 28.08 -13.64 3.65
C LEU A 216 27.44 -12.43 2.98
N LEU A 217 26.15 -12.51 2.62
CA LEU A 217 25.44 -11.40 1.99
C LEU A 217 25.49 -10.13 2.84
N SER A 218 25.38 -10.26 4.17
CA SER A 218 25.47 -9.12 5.09
C SER A 218 26.81 -8.38 5.01
N TYR A 219 27.92 -9.09 4.77
CA TYR A 219 29.24 -8.47 4.57
C TYR A 219 29.40 -7.81 3.20
N GLN A 220 28.64 -8.26 2.19
CA GLN A 220 28.69 -7.66 0.86
C GLN A 220 27.99 -6.30 0.79
N ILE A 221 27.05 -6.02 1.71
CA ILE A 221 26.23 -4.81 1.66
C ILE A 221 27.09 -3.53 1.68
N ALA A 222 28.15 -3.49 2.49
CA ALA A 222 29.02 -2.31 2.54
C ALA A 222 29.63 -1.96 1.17
N GLY A 223 30.09 -2.97 0.42
CA GLY A 223 30.60 -2.78 -0.94
C GLY A 223 29.52 -2.32 -1.92
N VAL A 224 28.30 -2.83 -1.79
CA VAL A 224 27.15 -2.38 -2.61
C VAL A 224 26.83 -0.90 -2.32
N LEU A 225 26.81 -0.50 -1.04
CA LEU A 225 26.56 0.90 -0.67
C LEU A 225 27.64 1.84 -1.21
N LEU A 226 28.92 1.45 -1.13
CA LEU A 226 30.02 2.25 -1.66
C LEU A 226 29.93 2.47 -3.16
N ASN A 227 29.45 1.47 -3.91
CA ASN A 227 29.37 1.53 -5.37
C ASN A 227 28.12 2.22 -5.90
N TYR A 228 26.99 2.15 -5.17
CA TYR A 228 25.68 2.53 -5.73
C TYR A 228 24.88 3.53 -4.89
N ALA A 229 25.22 3.74 -3.60
CA ALA A 229 24.39 4.60 -2.74
C ALA A 229 24.63 6.10 -2.98
N ASP A 230 25.81 6.51 -3.50
CA ASP A 230 26.20 7.91 -3.72
C ASP A 230 25.99 8.82 -2.48
N SER A 231 26.19 8.29 -1.26
CA SER A 231 25.88 8.99 -0.01
C SER A 231 24.41 9.41 0.16
N LYS A 232 23.48 8.79 -0.57
CA LYS A 232 22.03 9.01 -0.43
C LYS A 232 21.44 8.08 0.63
N PRO A 233 20.32 8.47 1.28
CA PRO A 233 19.61 7.59 2.20
C PRO A 233 19.25 6.26 1.53
N THR A 234 19.61 5.14 2.16
CA THR A 234 19.46 3.80 1.58
C THR A 234 18.62 2.89 2.48
N LEU A 235 17.57 2.31 1.89
CA LEU A 235 16.76 1.24 2.49
C LEU A 235 17.29 -0.12 2.05
N ILE A 236 17.51 -1.02 3.02
CA ILE A 236 17.99 -2.38 2.77
C ILE A 236 16.94 -3.37 3.25
N PHE A 237 16.36 -4.16 2.35
CA PHE A 237 15.39 -5.19 2.73
C PHE A 237 16.07 -6.53 3.00
N CYS A 238 15.67 -7.18 4.10
CA CYS A 238 16.18 -8.47 4.55
C CYS A 238 15.03 -9.46 4.74
N ASN A 239 15.32 -10.74 4.58
CA ASN A 239 14.35 -11.85 4.59
C ASN A 239 13.89 -12.33 5.98
N SER A 240 14.46 -11.80 7.07
CA SER A 240 14.05 -12.13 8.44
C SER A 240 14.40 -11.00 9.40
N ARG A 241 13.75 -10.99 10.57
CA ARG A 241 14.09 -10.03 11.65
C ARG A 241 15.55 -10.16 12.08
N ILE A 242 16.03 -11.40 12.21
CA ILE A 242 17.40 -11.70 12.67
C ILE A 242 18.43 -11.25 11.63
N THR A 243 18.20 -11.52 10.34
CA THR A 243 19.09 -11.07 9.27
C THR A 243 19.10 -9.55 9.15
N THR A 244 17.97 -8.89 9.38
CA THR A 244 17.87 -7.42 9.43
C THR A 244 18.76 -6.82 10.54
N GLU A 245 18.65 -7.36 11.77
CA GLU A 245 19.50 -6.93 12.89
C GLU A 245 20.98 -7.19 12.62
N ASN A 246 21.31 -8.37 12.09
CA ASN A 246 22.69 -8.75 11.79
C ASN A 246 23.29 -7.87 10.69
N ALA A 247 22.55 -7.59 9.61
CA ALA A 247 23.00 -6.70 8.54
C ALA A 247 23.36 -5.30 9.07
N ALA A 248 22.49 -4.70 9.89
CA ALA A 248 22.76 -3.41 10.51
C ALA A 248 24.00 -3.43 11.41
N ARG A 249 24.17 -4.52 12.19
CA ARG A 249 25.32 -4.70 13.09
C ARG A 249 26.64 -5.01 12.37
N THR A 250 26.59 -5.57 11.17
CA THR A 250 27.78 -5.73 10.32
C THR A 250 28.15 -4.37 9.72
N LEU A 251 27.17 -3.68 9.14
CA LEU A 251 27.37 -2.36 8.55
C LEU A 251 27.92 -1.32 9.53
N MET A 252 27.48 -1.32 10.79
CA MET A 252 27.99 -0.36 11.78
C MET A 252 29.50 -0.50 12.05
N LYS A 253 30.12 -1.64 11.73
CA LYS A 253 31.56 -1.87 11.92
C LYS A 253 32.38 -1.38 10.73
N ASP A 254 31.86 -1.62 9.54
CA ASP A 254 32.61 -1.51 8.28
C ASP A 254 32.35 -0.19 7.56
N ALA A 255 31.15 0.38 7.72
CA ALA A 255 30.73 1.53 6.95
C ALA A 255 31.06 2.85 7.66
N LYS A 256 31.92 3.64 7.01
CA LYS A 256 32.14 5.06 7.33
C LYS A 256 31.13 5.88 6.55
N PHE A 257 29.93 6.02 7.09
CA PHE A 257 28.94 6.93 6.51
C PHE A 257 29.40 8.37 6.67
N THR A 258 29.39 9.12 5.57
CA THR A 258 29.60 10.58 5.61
C THR A 258 28.36 11.21 6.22
N THR A 259 28.37 11.39 7.54
CA THR A 259 27.28 12.04 8.27
C THR A 259 27.80 13.37 8.81
N ASP A 260 27.06 14.44 8.58
CA ASP A 260 27.39 15.75 9.12
C ASP A 260 27.31 15.75 10.67
N GLN A 261 28.03 16.68 11.29
CA GLN A 261 28.11 16.72 12.76
C GLN A 261 26.75 17.01 13.43
N GLU A 262 25.83 17.69 12.76
CA GLU A 262 24.52 18.02 13.31
C GLU A 262 23.63 16.77 13.32
N SER A 263 23.60 16.03 12.22
CA SER A 263 22.94 14.73 12.11
C SER A 263 23.50 13.74 13.13
N LEU A 264 24.83 13.67 13.32
CA LEU A 264 25.43 12.82 14.36
C LEU A 264 24.97 13.20 15.77
N LYS A 265 24.91 14.50 16.10
CA LYS A 265 24.39 14.97 17.40
C LYS A 265 22.92 14.59 17.58
N ARG A 266 22.11 14.72 16.53
CA ARG A 266 20.69 14.37 16.56
C ARG A 266 20.48 12.87 16.72
N LEU A 267 21.23 12.04 15.99
CA LEU A 267 21.24 10.59 16.15
C LEU A 267 21.64 10.19 17.57
N TYR A 268 22.67 10.82 18.14
CA TYR A 268 23.09 10.55 19.51
C TYR A 268 22.00 10.89 20.52
N LYS A 269 21.35 12.06 20.38
CA LYS A 269 20.24 12.49 21.24
C LYS A 269 19.07 11.51 21.19
N GLU A 270 18.59 11.17 19.98
CA GLU A 270 17.47 10.23 19.83
C GLU A 270 17.83 8.81 20.27
N SER A 271 19.11 8.41 20.17
CA SER A 271 19.57 7.11 20.65
C SER A 271 19.34 6.90 22.15
N GLN A 272 19.26 7.99 22.94
CA GLN A 272 18.98 7.91 24.38
C GLN A 272 17.53 7.50 24.68
N ASN A 273 16.61 7.73 23.73
CA ASN A 273 15.20 7.35 23.83
C ASN A 273 14.94 5.89 23.42
N ILE A 274 15.98 5.18 22.97
CA ILE A 274 15.91 3.78 22.54
C ILE A 274 16.26 2.85 23.71
N LYS A 275 15.39 1.87 23.97
CA LYS A 275 15.56 0.89 25.04
C LYS A 275 16.51 -0.24 24.61
N ASN A 276 16.40 -0.67 23.35
CA ASN A 276 17.25 -1.73 22.83
C ASN A 276 18.71 -1.26 22.66
N LYS A 277 19.61 -1.76 23.51
CA LYS A 277 21.04 -1.41 23.47
C LYS A 277 21.70 -1.67 22.12
N LYS A 278 21.34 -2.75 21.42
CA LYS A 278 21.90 -3.08 20.10
C LYS A 278 21.49 -2.03 19.06
N LEU A 279 20.23 -1.59 19.10
CA LEU A 279 19.72 -0.56 18.20
C LEU A 279 20.34 0.80 18.51
N GLN A 280 20.50 1.14 19.80
CA GLN A 280 21.17 2.35 20.26
C GLN A 280 22.61 2.43 19.69
N ASP A 281 23.37 1.34 19.76
CA ASP A 281 24.74 1.28 19.25
C ASP A 281 24.80 1.45 17.72
N CYS A 282 23.84 0.86 16.99
CA CYS A 282 23.73 1.04 15.54
C CYS A 282 23.40 2.49 15.20
N LEU A 283 22.42 3.09 15.88
CA LEU A 283 21.92 4.43 15.56
C LEU A 283 23.01 5.49 15.72
N ARG A 284 23.85 5.37 16.75
CA ARG A 284 25.00 6.25 16.99
C ARG A 284 26.04 6.22 15.86
N ARG A 285 26.04 5.17 15.04
CA ARG A 285 26.91 5.04 13.86
C ARG A 285 26.19 5.32 12.54
N GLY A 286 24.95 5.82 12.58
CA GLY A 286 24.20 6.15 11.37
C GLY A 286 23.55 4.94 10.68
N VAL A 287 23.34 3.83 11.40
CA VAL A 287 22.63 2.65 10.88
C VAL A 287 21.45 2.31 11.77
N GLY A 288 20.28 2.08 11.20
CA GLY A 288 19.11 1.58 11.91
C GLY A 288 18.68 0.20 11.42
N TYR A 289 17.88 -0.49 12.23
CA TYR A 289 17.08 -1.62 11.76
C TYR A 289 15.63 -1.48 12.20
N HIS A 290 14.69 -1.88 11.35
CA HIS A 290 13.25 -1.76 11.57
C HIS A 290 12.54 -3.09 11.29
N HIS A 291 11.77 -3.56 12.27
CA HIS A 291 10.86 -4.69 12.12
C HIS A 291 9.73 -4.60 13.15
N ALA A 292 8.65 -5.35 12.93
CA ALA A 292 7.47 -5.36 13.80
C ALA A 292 7.70 -5.82 15.25
N GLY A 293 8.90 -6.30 15.58
CA GLY A 293 9.28 -6.70 16.94
C GLY A 293 9.80 -5.57 17.82
N LEU A 294 10.04 -4.38 17.25
CA LEU A 294 10.47 -3.19 17.98
C LEU A 294 9.29 -2.45 18.61
N ASP A 295 9.57 -1.70 19.68
CA ASP A 295 8.58 -0.82 20.32
C ASP A 295 8.03 0.19 19.30
N SER A 296 6.74 0.52 19.40
CA SER A 296 6.11 1.46 18.46
C SER A 296 6.73 2.85 18.50
N GLN A 297 7.25 3.29 19.66
CA GLN A 297 7.95 4.58 19.78
C GLN A 297 9.31 4.53 19.10
N GLU A 298 10.07 3.44 19.28
CA GLU A 298 11.37 3.24 18.62
C GLU A 298 11.22 3.23 17.09
N ARG A 299 10.19 2.56 16.55
CA ARG A 299 9.88 2.56 15.12
C ARG A 299 9.61 3.96 14.58
N LYS A 300 8.79 4.76 15.29
CA LYS A 300 8.50 6.15 14.89
C LYS A 300 9.74 7.04 14.90
N ILE A 301 10.65 6.85 15.86
CA ILE A 301 11.93 7.57 15.90
C ILE A 301 12.75 7.24 14.66
N LEU A 302 12.91 5.96 14.33
CA LEU A 302 13.66 5.52 13.15
C LEU A 302 13.05 6.05 11.84
N GLU A 303 11.73 5.94 11.68
CA GLU A 303 10.99 6.43 10.51
C GLU A 303 11.16 7.94 10.34
N SER A 304 11.09 8.71 11.43
CA SER A 304 11.30 10.16 11.44
C SER A 304 12.73 10.55 11.06
N LEU A 305 13.72 9.87 11.64
CA LEU A 305 15.14 10.12 11.36
C LEU A 305 15.50 9.78 9.90
N PHE A 306 14.96 8.68 9.37
CA PHE A 306 15.20 8.31 7.97
C PHE A 306 14.48 9.24 6.99
N SER A 307 13.20 9.58 7.25
CA SER A 307 12.42 10.49 6.40
C SER A 307 12.99 11.91 6.34
N SER A 308 13.68 12.34 7.41
CA SER A 308 14.39 13.62 7.45
C SER A 308 15.84 13.56 6.92
N SER A 309 16.24 12.43 6.31
CA SER A 309 17.60 12.17 5.80
C SER A 309 18.73 12.29 6.84
N VAL A 310 18.38 12.25 8.13
CA VAL A 310 19.34 12.27 9.26
C VAL A 310 19.95 10.88 9.48
N LEU A 311 19.17 9.83 9.24
CA LEU A 311 19.64 8.45 9.29
C LEU A 311 20.01 7.97 7.87
N PRO A 312 21.29 7.75 7.56
CA PRO A 312 21.72 7.36 6.22
C PRO A 312 21.23 5.98 5.78
N VAL A 313 21.25 4.99 6.68
CA VAL A 313 20.94 3.61 6.33
C VAL A 313 19.93 3.01 7.29
N LEU A 314 18.91 2.36 6.74
CA LEU A 314 17.91 1.64 7.49
C LEU A 314 17.67 0.25 6.89
N CYS A 315 18.02 -0.78 7.66
CA CYS A 315 17.72 -2.17 7.33
C CYS A 315 16.28 -2.50 7.74
N MET A 316 15.51 -3.16 6.88
CA MET A 316 14.10 -3.47 7.10
C MET A 316 13.81 -4.94 6.83
N PHE A 317 12.94 -5.54 7.65
CA PHE A 317 12.37 -6.84 7.35
C PHE A 317 11.18 -6.69 6.39
N ILE A 318 11.15 -7.48 5.32
CA ILE A 318 10.02 -7.58 4.39
C ILE A 318 9.03 -8.68 4.81
#